data_AF-A0A817KSN1-F1
#
_entry.id   AF-A0A817KSN1-F1
#
_cell.length_a   1.000
_cell.length_b   1.000
_cell.length_c   1.000
_cell.angle_alpha   90.00
_cell.angle_beta   90.00
_cell.angle_gamma   90.00
#
_symmetry.space_group_name_H-M   'P 1'
#
loop_
_entity.id
_entity.type
_entity.pdbx_description
1 polymer ?
#
loop_
_entity_poly.entity_id
_entity_poly.type
_entity_poly.pdbx_seq_one_letter_code
_entity_poly.pdbx_strand_id
1 'polypeptide(L)'
;MSLFLCILLYQTFLSQVTILNCDFETNCNDFALYGYWAITDGYHPQPIDHDHTLNIKAGHYVFYNPSSGTRGFEIRTQNWLQPSTDRPLCFRMWYYSTQINFLFSVQAVQGDEVELIRTLFSFR
;
A
#
# COMPACT_ATOMS: atom_id res chain seq x y z
N MET A 1 -8.14 -9.42 47.04
CA MET A 1 -7.44 -8.50 46.11
C MET A 1 -7.53 -9.11 44.72
N SER A 2 -8.26 -8.43 43.84
CA SER A 2 -8.65 -8.88 42.50
C SER A 2 -8.09 -7.87 41.51
N LEU A 3 -7.28 -8.29 40.53
CA LEU A 3 -6.84 -7.46 39.38
C LEU A 3 -5.96 -8.29 38.43
N PHE A 4 -6.52 -9.29 37.73
CA PHE A 4 -5.82 -9.95 36.62
C PHE A 4 -6.69 -10.26 35.39
N LEU A 5 -8.01 -10.05 35.46
CA LEU A 5 -8.91 -10.34 34.35
C LEU A 5 -9.01 -9.20 33.30
N CYS A 6 -8.71 -7.96 33.68
CA CYS A 6 -8.88 -6.79 32.80
C CYS A 6 -7.76 -6.60 31.77
N ILE A 7 -6.55 -7.14 32.06
CA ILE A 7 -5.37 -6.94 31.18
C ILE A 7 -5.42 -7.87 29.95
N LEU A 8 -6.02 -9.05 30.07
CA LEU A 8 -6.11 -10.01 28.96
C LEU A 8 -7.12 -9.60 27.89
N LEU A 9 -8.12 -8.77 28.20
CA LEU A 9 -9.08 -8.24 27.23
C LEU A 9 -8.53 -7.07 26.40
N TYR A 10 -7.42 -6.45 26.83
CA TYR A 10 -6.82 -5.33 26.09
C TYR A 10 -5.86 -5.79 24.97
N GLN A 11 -5.46 -7.06 24.97
CA GLN A 11 -4.53 -7.60 23.97
C GLN A 11 -5.20 -8.08 22.68
N THR A 12 -6.53 -8.09 22.58
CA THR A 12 -7.22 -8.59 21.37
C THR A 12 -7.68 -7.50 20.40
N PHE A 13 -7.32 -6.23 20.60
CA PHE A 13 -7.84 -5.11 19.79
C PHE A 13 -6.77 -4.22 19.12
N LEU A 14 -5.53 -4.71 18.94
CA LEU A 14 -4.45 -3.96 18.29
C LEU A 14 -3.95 -4.58 16.98
N SER A 15 -4.49 -5.71 16.52
CA SER A 15 -4.00 -6.37 15.29
C SER A 15 -4.61 -5.83 14.00
N GLN A 16 -5.77 -5.17 14.04
CA GLN A 16 -6.49 -4.80 12.81
C GLN A 16 -5.98 -3.48 12.19
N VAL A 17 -5.29 -2.64 12.96
CA VAL A 17 -4.82 -1.32 12.52
C VAL A 17 -3.47 -1.40 11.80
N THR A 18 -2.63 -2.38 12.12
CA THR A 18 -1.29 -2.52 11.53
C THR A 18 -1.29 -3.16 10.14
N ILE A 19 -2.38 -3.84 9.74
CA ILE A 19 -2.51 -4.46 8.40
C ILE A 19 -2.67 -3.38 7.30
N LEU A 20 -3.09 -2.16 7.66
CA LEU A 20 -3.50 -1.10 6.72
C LEU A 20 -2.48 0.03 6.52
N ASN A 21 -1.31 -0.05 7.16
CA ASN A 21 -0.27 0.97 7.04
C ASN A 21 1.03 0.35 6.53
N CYS A 22 1.49 0.81 5.39
CA CYS A 22 2.74 0.37 4.78
C CYS A 22 3.52 1.60 4.33
N ASP A 23 4.72 1.74 4.88
CA ASP A 23 5.71 2.77 4.54
C ASP A 23 6.93 2.21 3.79
N PHE A 24 6.96 0.89 3.55
CA PHE A 24 8.02 0.14 2.86
C PHE A 24 9.37 0.05 3.57
N GLU A 25 9.50 0.57 4.80
CA GLU A 25 10.73 0.46 5.59
C GLU A 25 10.93 -0.92 6.24
N THR A 26 9.82 -1.64 6.38
CA THR A 26 9.79 -3.00 6.91
C THR A 26 8.88 -3.86 6.05
N ASN A 27 8.76 -5.15 6.39
CA ASN A 27 8.00 -6.09 5.58
C ASN A 27 6.51 -5.69 5.50
N CYS A 28 6.12 -5.09 4.39
CA CYS A 28 4.72 -4.83 4.04
C CYS A 28 4.07 -6.11 3.53
N ASN A 29 3.78 -7.02 4.46
CA ASN A 29 3.29 -8.38 4.18
C ASN A 29 1.95 -8.45 3.45
N ASP A 30 1.30 -7.32 3.19
CA ASP A 30 0.03 -7.30 2.50
C ASP A 30 0.13 -6.84 1.04
N PHE A 31 1.20 -6.21 0.57
CA PHE A 31 1.27 -5.78 -0.84
C PHE A 31 2.17 -6.67 -1.68
N ALA A 32 1.59 -7.36 -2.65
CA ALA A 32 2.32 -8.06 -3.70
C ALA A 32 2.58 -7.12 -4.88
N LEU A 33 3.85 -6.94 -5.20
CA LEU A 33 4.31 -6.18 -6.36
C LEU A 33 4.43 -7.14 -7.55
N TYR A 34 3.76 -6.82 -8.66
CA TYR A 34 3.86 -7.60 -9.89
C TYR A 34 4.48 -6.79 -11.03
N GLY A 35 5.16 -7.48 -11.93
CA GLY A 35 5.71 -6.88 -13.15
C GLY A 35 6.81 -5.86 -12.90
N TYR A 36 6.56 -4.60 -13.26
CA TYR A 36 7.56 -3.51 -13.21
C TYR A 36 7.49 -2.68 -11.93
N TRP A 37 6.67 -3.09 -10.96
CA TRP A 37 6.66 -2.52 -9.63
C TRP A 37 7.77 -3.15 -8.80
N ALA A 38 8.60 -2.32 -8.17
CA ALA A 38 9.68 -2.77 -7.29
C ALA A 38 9.86 -1.80 -6.12
N ILE A 39 10.46 -2.28 -5.03
CA ILE A 39 10.92 -1.42 -3.94
C ILE A 39 12.29 -0.85 -4.32
N THR A 40 12.49 0.44 -4.10
CA THR A 40 13.76 1.16 -4.32
C THR A 40 13.98 2.17 -3.21
N ASP A 41 15.15 2.80 -3.22
CA ASP A 41 15.53 3.92 -2.35
C ASP A 41 15.97 5.14 -3.19
N GLY A 42 16.43 6.20 -2.52
CA GLY A 42 16.96 7.41 -3.14
C GLY A 42 18.44 7.36 -3.56
N TYR A 43 19.13 6.23 -3.39
CA TYR A 43 20.51 6.05 -3.85
C TYR A 43 20.60 5.62 -5.31
N HIS A 44 19.52 5.04 -5.85
CA HIS A 44 19.43 4.68 -7.26
C HIS A 44 19.05 5.88 -8.13
N PRO A 45 19.47 5.95 -9.40
CA PRO A 45 19.06 7.03 -10.31
C PRO A 45 17.55 7.01 -10.52
N GLN A 46 16.84 7.83 -9.74
CA GLN A 46 15.40 7.97 -9.76
C GLN A 46 15.03 9.45 -9.77
N PRO A 47 13.82 9.81 -10.25
CA PRO A 47 13.35 11.19 -10.20
C PRO A 47 13.24 11.80 -8.80
N ILE A 48 13.09 10.97 -7.77
CA ILE A 48 13.07 11.36 -6.37
C ILE A 48 14.23 10.70 -5.65
N ASP A 49 14.86 11.43 -4.73
CA ASP A 49 16.02 10.98 -3.96
C ASP A 49 15.71 10.80 -2.47
N HIS A 50 14.44 10.81 -2.07
CA HIS A 50 14.01 10.53 -0.70
C HIS A 50 12.60 9.95 -0.71
N ASP A 51 12.32 9.09 0.27
CA ASP A 51 10.97 8.58 0.52
C ASP A 51 10.14 9.61 1.30
N HIS A 52 8.81 9.44 1.30
CA HIS A 52 7.89 10.35 2.00
C HIS A 52 7.79 10.13 3.51
N THR A 53 8.19 8.95 4.00
CA THR A 53 8.03 8.57 5.42
C THR A 53 9.18 9.13 6.25
N LEU A 54 10.43 8.86 5.83
CA LEU A 54 11.64 9.25 6.55
C LEU A 54 12.28 10.52 5.98
N ASN A 55 11.93 10.90 4.74
CA ASN A 55 12.48 12.09 4.05
C ASN A 55 14.02 12.04 3.96
N ILE A 56 14.56 10.85 3.72
CA ILE A 56 16.00 10.60 3.55
C ILE A 56 16.25 9.66 2.35
N LYS A 57 17.49 9.67 1.85
CA LYS A 57 17.93 8.79 0.74
C LYS A 57 17.79 7.30 1.02
N ALA A 58 17.96 6.91 2.29
CA ALA A 58 17.95 5.51 2.70
C ALA A 58 16.53 4.96 2.95
N GLY A 59 15.50 5.79 2.87
CA GLY A 59 14.13 5.32 2.98
C GLY A 59 13.64 4.70 1.69
N HIS A 60 12.65 3.82 1.83
CA HIS A 60 12.17 2.94 0.79
C HIS A 60 10.80 3.36 0.28
N TYR A 61 10.58 3.16 -1.02
CA TYR A 61 9.29 3.40 -1.65
C TYR A 61 9.11 2.46 -2.84
N VAL A 62 7.85 2.30 -3.27
CA VAL A 62 7.53 1.55 -4.47
C VAL A 62 7.69 2.43 -5.71
N PHE A 63 8.40 1.90 -6.69
CA PHE A 63 8.68 2.55 -7.96
C PHE A 63 8.17 1.70 -9.13
N TYR A 64 7.75 2.39 -10.20
CA TYR A 64 7.33 1.78 -11.45
C TYR A 64 8.35 2.09 -12.55
N ASN A 65 9.07 1.06 -13.03
CA ASN A 65 10.04 1.19 -14.12
C ASN A 65 9.57 0.48 -15.40
N PRO A 66 8.75 1.12 -16.25
CA PRO A 66 8.27 0.47 -17.45
C PRO A 66 9.39 0.33 -18.50
N SER A 67 9.53 -0.86 -19.09
CA SER A 67 10.16 -0.96 -20.41
C SER A 67 9.24 -0.41 -21.50
N SER A 68 9.81 0.09 -22.60
CA SER A 68 9.06 0.67 -23.72
C SER A 68 8.02 -0.31 -24.26
N GLY A 69 6.75 0.11 -24.28
CA GLY A 69 5.64 -0.65 -24.85
C GLY A 69 4.88 -1.56 -23.87
N THR A 70 5.18 -1.50 -22.57
CA THR A 70 4.54 -2.41 -21.60
C THR A 70 3.28 -1.85 -20.97
N ARG A 71 2.25 -2.71 -20.85
CA ARG A 71 1.02 -2.41 -20.12
C ARG A 71 1.25 -2.64 -18.63
N GLY A 72 0.74 -1.73 -17.81
CA GLY A 72 0.95 -1.72 -16.36
C GLY A 72 0.50 -3.03 -15.73
N PHE A 73 1.41 -3.63 -14.97
CA PHE A 73 1.04 -4.57 -13.93
C PHE A 73 0.49 -3.78 -12.72
N GLU A 74 -0.06 -4.50 -11.76
CA GLU A 74 -0.76 -3.95 -10.61
C GLU A 74 0.00 -4.25 -9.32
N ILE A 75 -0.32 -3.47 -8.28
CA ILE A 75 0.01 -3.78 -6.90
C ILE A 75 -1.26 -4.32 -6.28
N ARG A 76 -1.24 -5.55 -5.74
CA ARG A 76 -2.42 -6.17 -5.09
C ARG A 76 -2.18 -6.37 -3.62
N THR A 77 -3.26 -6.29 -2.84
CA THR A 77 -3.23 -6.82 -1.49
C THR A 77 -3.20 -8.36 -1.53
N GLN A 78 -2.42 -9.00 -0.67
CA GLN A 78 -2.33 -10.46 -0.55
C GLN A 78 -3.44 -11.01 0.34
N ASN A 79 -3.89 -10.22 1.32
CA ASN A 79 -4.98 -10.58 2.19
C ASN A 79 -6.23 -9.76 1.84
N TRP A 80 -7.37 -10.42 1.97
CA TRP A 80 -8.66 -9.76 1.89
C TRP A 80 -8.94 -9.04 3.19
N LEU A 81 -9.11 -7.73 3.08
CA LEU A 81 -9.64 -6.93 4.17
C LEU A 81 -11.15 -7.15 4.22
N GLN A 82 -11.67 -7.58 5.37
CA GLN A 82 -13.09 -7.50 5.66
C GLN A 82 -13.35 -6.14 6.31
N PRO A 83 -13.85 -5.14 5.56
CA PRO A 83 -14.15 -3.84 6.14
C PRO A 83 -15.21 -3.99 7.24
N SER A 84 -15.03 -3.25 8.33
CA SER A 84 -16.06 -3.16 9.37
C SER A 84 -17.35 -2.62 8.76
N THR A 85 -18.48 -3.24 9.10
CA THR A 85 -19.82 -2.74 8.74
C THR A 85 -20.19 -1.45 9.46
N ASP A 86 -19.46 -1.12 10.54
CA ASP A 86 -19.87 -0.08 11.48
C ASP A 86 -19.20 1.26 11.17
N ARG A 87 -18.11 1.27 10.38
CA ARG A 87 -17.33 2.48 10.06
C ARG A 87 -16.72 2.42 8.66
N PRO A 88 -16.77 3.52 7.89
CA PRO A 88 -16.07 3.60 6.62
C PRO A 88 -14.55 3.59 6.82
N LEU A 89 -13.82 3.01 5.86
CA LEU A 89 -12.36 3.05 5.79
C LEU A 89 -11.89 4.12 4.81
N CYS A 90 -10.83 4.85 5.17
CA CYS A 90 -10.19 5.83 4.31
C CYS A 90 -8.89 5.25 3.75
N PHE A 91 -8.76 5.25 2.44
CA PHE A 91 -7.51 4.91 1.77
C PHE A 91 -6.69 6.17 1.50
N ARG A 92 -5.40 6.15 1.86
CA ARG A 92 -4.47 7.27 1.67
C ARG A 92 -3.10 6.75 1.22
N MET A 93 -2.51 7.43 0.25
CA MET A 93 -1.17 7.14 -0.27
C MET A 93 -0.47 8.43 -0.67
N TRP A 94 0.86 8.37 -0.74
CA TRP A 94 1.68 9.34 -1.46
C TRP A 94 2.00 8.79 -2.84
N TYR A 95 2.05 9.66 -3.86
CA TYR A 95 2.50 9.28 -5.19
C TYR A 95 3.30 10.42 -5.81
N TYR A 96 4.25 10.06 -6.68
CA TYR A 96 5.05 10.98 -7.47
C TYR A 96 5.19 10.44 -8.89
N SER A 97 5.07 11.30 -9.90
CA SER A 97 5.26 10.95 -11.30
C SER A 97 5.91 12.11 -12.05
N THR A 98 6.91 11.82 -12.88
CA THR A 98 7.43 12.77 -13.89
C THR A 98 6.73 12.67 -15.23
N GLN A 99 5.93 11.62 -15.43
CA GLN A 99 5.23 11.37 -16.69
C GLN A 99 3.90 12.12 -16.70
N ILE A 100 3.67 12.90 -17.77
CA ILE A 100 2.50 13.76 -17.95
C ILE A 100 1.22 12.97 -18.28
N ASN A 101 1.34 11.71 -18.73
CA ASN A 101 0.21 10.87 -19.12
C ASN A 101 0.25 9.50 -18.42
N PHE A 102 0.71 9.46 -17.17
CA PHE A 102 0.76 8.22 -16.42
C PHE A 102 -0.59 7.96 -15.76
N LEU A 103 -1.38 7.08 -16.39
CA LEU A 103 -2.64 6.64 -15.81
C LEU A 103 -2.38 5.67 -14.66
N PHE A 104 -2.70 6.11 -13.44
CA PHE A 104 -2.65 5.27 -12.24
C PHE A 104 -4.02 5.23 -11.60
N SER A 105 -4.55 4.03 -11.35
CA SER A 105 -5.89 3.85 -10.77
C SER A 105 -5.82 3.04 -9.49
N VAL A 106 -6.55 3.49 -8.46
CA VAL A 106 -6.78 2.75 -7.22
C VAL A 106 -8.16 2.12 -7.32
N GLN A 107 -8.24 0.81 -7.16
CA GLN A 107 -9.47 0.04 -7.35
C GLN A 107 -9.79 -0.77 -6.10
N ALA A 108 -11.07 -0.82 -5.74
CA ALA A 108 -11.59 -1.77 -4.77
C ALA A 108 -12.12 -2.98 -5.54
N VAL A 109 -11.59 -4.15 -5.20
CA VAL A 109 -11.93 -5.44 -5.80
C VAL A 109 -12.48 -6.38 -4.72
N GLN A 110 -13.20 -7.43 -5.11
CA GLN A 110 -13.75 -8.44 -4.19
C GLN A 110 -13.73 -9.83 -4.80
N GLY A 111 -13.63 -10.84 -3.93
CA GLY A 111 -13.80 -12.24 -4.28
C GLY A 111 -12.56 -12.86 -4.93
N ASP A 112 -12.48 -14.19 -4.91
CA ASP A 112 -11.30 -14.93 -5.35
C ASP A 112 -10.97 -14.74 -6.85
N GLU A 113 -11.97 -14.40 -7.67
CA GLU A 113 -11.80 -14.05 -9.09
C GLU A 113 -11.41 -12.57 -9.32
N VAL A 114 -11.22 -11.78 -8.26
CA VAL A 114 -10.83 -10.36 -8.29
C VAL A 114 -11.80 -9.54 -9.14
N GLU A 115 -13.05 -9.50 -8.71
CA GLU A 115 -14.09 -8.70 -9.37
C GLU A 115 -13.94 -7.22 -9.01
N LEU A 116 -13.90 -6.34 -10.00
CA LEU A 116 -13.88 -4.90 -9.78
C LEU A 116 -15.21 -4.42 -9.20
N ILE A 117 -15.19 -3.93 -7.96
CA ILE A 117 -16.35 -3.25 -7.36
C ILE A 117 -16.41 -1.81 -7.86
N ARG A 118 -15.31 -1.07 -7.70
CA ARG A 118 -15.25 0.36 -8.04
C ARG A 118 -13.82 0.87 -8.18
N THR A 119 -13.63 1.85 -9.06
CA THR A 119 -12.44 2.71 -9.04
C THR A 119 -12.61 3.76 -7.95
N LEU A 120 -11.66 3.84 -7.02
CA LEU A 120 -11.63 4.82 -5.94
C LEU A 120 -11.07 6.15 -6.46
N PHE A 121 -9.97 6.08 -7.21
CA PHE A 121 -9.26 7.24 -7.76
C PHE A 121 -8.56 6.87 -9.07
N SER A 122 -8.42 7.85 -9.96
CA SER A 122 -7.57 7.76 -11.14
C SER A 122 -6.77 9.04 -11.29
N PHE A 123 -5.47 8.92 -11.41
CA PHE A 123 -4.51 9.99 -11.66
C PHE A 123 -4.14 9.97 -13.15
N ARG A 124 -3.95 11.15 -13.74
CA ARG A 124 -3.45 11.32 -15.11
C ARG A 124 -2.29 12.28 -15.11
#